data_AF-A0A9D8I9A4-F1
#
_entry.id   AF-A0A9D8I9A4-F1
#
_cell.length_a   1.000
_cell.length_b   1.000
_cell.length_c   1.000
_cell.angle_alpha   90.00
_cell.angle_beta   90.00
_cell.angle_gamma   90.00
#
_symmetry.space_group_name_H-M   'P 1'
#
loop_
_entity.id
_entity.type
_entity.pdbx_description
1 polymer ?
#
loop_
_entity_poly.entity_id
_entity_poly.type
_entity_poly.pdbx_seq_one_letter_code
_entity_poly.pdbx_strand_id
1 'polypeptide(L)'
;MERQHKPVSESALDRRIRDLVASKGGGANEDLVEDIIEQALKLLHDVRDRGDVRVMQTAMRELRYAFKLFALWSDRRKVTIFGSARTQASKPEYLQCVDFARKIADAGFMVITGAGPGIMQAGHEGAGPERSFGVNIRLPWEQSANPIIEHDKKLVTFKYFFTRKLIFIRHSDAIVLFPGGFGTMDEGYEALTLMQTGKSQLMPLVLMDKPGGTYWKTWDKNMREHLLRNGLISPEDLTLYHLAADADDAVRHITRFYRNYHSSRFVRDLYVIRLRHKPTPTNIEALNEDFADLVAGEPFQSVDATDEEREDDEHVALPRLGFGFNRRDYGRLRQLIDVVNTW
;
A
#
# COMPACT_ATOMS: atom_id res chain seq x y z
N MET A 1 -33.99 22.58 1.21
CA MET A 1 -34.12 22.73 -0.24
C MET A 1 -33.66 21.44 -0.88
N GLU A 2 -34.61 20.61 -1.29
CA GLU A 2 -34.34 19.36 -2.02
C GLU A 2 -33.63 19.67 -3.34
N ARG A 3 -32.50 19.00 -3.59
CA ARG A 3 -31.84 19.05 -4.90
C ARG A 3 -32.73 18.33 -5.90
N GLN A 4 -33.43 19.10 -6.73
CA GLN A 4 -34.08 18.56 -7.93
C GLN A 4 -33.03 17.91 -8.82
N HIS A 5 -33.05 16.58 -8.89
CA HIS A 5 -32.29 15.81 -9.87
C HIS A 5 -32.94 16.06 -11.24
N LYS A 6 -32.35 16.95 -12.05
CA LYS A 6 -32.73 17.07 -13.45
C LYS A 6 -32.27 15.78 -14.16
N PRO A 7 -33.15 15.03 -14.85
CA PRO A 7 -32.73 13.89 -15.63
C PRO A 7 -31.85 14.41 -16.78
N VAL A 8 -30.57 14.00 -16.78
CA VAL A 8 -29.69 14.22 -17.91
C VAL A 8 -30.28 13.44 -19.08
N SER A 9 -30.59 14.13 -20.18
CA SER A 9 -31.03 13.50 -21.42
C SER A 9 -29.92 12.56 -21.89
N GLU A 10 -30.14 11.27 -21.74
CA GLU A 10 -29.21 10.21 -22.14
C GLU A 10 -28.82 10.36 -23.62
N SER A 11 -27.52 10.42 -23.88
CA SER A 11 -27.01 10.61 -25.23
C SER A 11 -27.20 9.34 -26.07
N ALA A 12 -27.23 9.48 -27.40
CA ALA A 12 -27.26 8.32 -28.28
C ALA A 12 -25.98 7.45 -28.16
N LEU A 13 -24.87 8.03 -27.67
CA LEU A 13 -23.64 7.33 -27.41
C LEU A 13 -23.75 6.49 -26.12
N ASP A 14 -24.30 7.05 -25.05
CA ASP A 14 -24.45 6.40 -23.74
C ASP A 14 -25.24 5.09 -23.90
N ARG A 15 -26.34 5.13 -24.65
CA ARG A 15 -27.13 3.94 -24.99
C ARG A 15 -26.31 2.88 -25.73
N ARG A 16 -25.50 3.29 -26.72
CA ARG A 16 -24.64 2.36 -27.47
C ARG A 16 -23.56 1.74 -26.59
N ILE A 17 -23.02 2.48 -25.63
CA ILE A 17 -22.02 1.97 -24.68
C ILE A 17 -22.68 0.94 -23.75
N ARG A 18 -23.86 1.24 -23.19
CA ARG A 18 -24.60 0.28 -22.37
C ARG A 18 -24.98 -0.98 -23.14
N ASP A 19 -25.47 -0.84 -24.37
CA ASP A 19 -25.79 -1.97 -25.24
C ASP A 19 -24.53 -2.83 -25.51
N LEU A 20 -23.37 -2.20 -25.69
CA LEU A 20 -22.09 -2.90 -25.86
C LEU A 20 -21.72 -3.69 -24.61
N VAL A 21 -21.85 -3.11 -23.42
CA VAL A 21 -21.57 -3.80 -22.14
C VAL A 21 -22.53 -4.98 -21.94
N ALA A 22 -23.83 -4.75 -22.14
CA ALA A 22 -24.86 -5.79 -22.06
C ALA A 22 -24.61 -6.93 -23.06
N SER A 23 -24.16 -6.63 -24.28
CA SER A 23 -23.86 -7.63 -25.31
C SER A 23 -22.71 -8.59 -24.94
N LYS A 24 -21.87 -8.22 -23.98
CA LYS A 24 -20.80 -9.08 -23.44
C LYS A 24 -21.28 -10.00 -22.30
N GLY A 25 -22.55 -9.92 -21.92
CA GLY A 25 -23.16 -10.72 -20.86
C GLY A 25 -23.17 -10.04 -19.49
N GLY A 26 -22.92 -8.72 -19.43
CA GLY A 26 -22.82 -7.96 -18.18
C GLY A 26 -21.58 -8.29 -17.35
N GLY A 27 -21.56 -7.85 -16.09
CA GLY A 27 -20.48 -8.14 -15.13
C GLY A 27 -20.52 -7.30 -13.85
N ALA A 28 -19.42 -7.32 -13.11
CA ALA A 28 -19.22 -6.40 -11.99
C ALA A 28 -18.69 -5.06 -12.50
N ASN A 29 -19.09 -3.95 -11.84
CA ASN A 29 -18.64 -2.58 -12.15
C ASN A 29 -19.04 -2.09 -13.55
N GLU A 30 -20.26 -2.43 -14.01
CA GLU A 30 -20.73 -2.04 -15.35
C GLU A 30 -20.68 -0.53 -15.56
N ASP A 31 -21.14 0.24 -14.58
CA ASP A 31 -21.12 1.71 -14.55
C ASP A 31 -19.70 2.28 -14.74
N LEU A 32 -18.71 1.75 -14.03
CA LEU A 32 -17.32 2.17 -14.15
C LEU A 32 -16.71 1.78 -15.51
N VAL A 33 -17.12 0.64 -16.07
CA VAL A 33 -16.68 0.21 -17.40
C VAL A 33 -17.29 1.08 -18.50
N GLU A 34 -18.56 1.46 -18.36
CA GLU A 34 -19.23 2.40 -19.28
C GLU A 34 -18.49 3.75 -19.31
N ASP A 35 -18.17 4.33 -18.14
CA ASP A 35 -17.39 5.58 -18.07
C ASP A 35 -16.00 5.42 -18.71
N ILE A 36 -15.28 4.32 -18.44
CA ILE A 36 -13.98 4.06 -19.06
C ILE A 36 -14.08 4.05 -20.60
N ILE A 37 -15.12 3.44 -21.16
CA ILE A 37 -15.34 3.41 -22.62
C ILE A 37 -15.61 4.83 -23.13
N GLU A 38 -16.44 5.60 -22.44
CA GLU A 38 -16.74 6.98 -22.81
C GLU A 38 -15.47 7.85 -22.80
N GLN A 39 -14.66 7.78 -21.73
CA GLN A 39 -13.39 8.51 -21.65
C GLN A 39 -12.39 8.06 -22.72
N ALA A 40 -12.35 6.76 -23.05
CA ALA A 40 -11.49 6.25 -24.11
C ALA A 40 -11.88 6.81 -25.49
N LEU A 41 -13.17 7.02 -25.76
CA LEU A 41 -13.65 7.62 -27.01
C LEU A 41 -13.30 9.10 -27.12
N LYS A 42 -13.32 9.85 -25.99
CA LYS A 42 -12.92 11.27 -25.96
C LYS A 42 -11.46 11.49 -26.40
N LEU A 43 -10.59 10.49 -26.22
CA LEU A 43 -9.20 10.53 -26.70
C LEU A 43 -9.07 10.75 -28.22
N LEU A 44 -10.09 10.42 -29.02
CA LEU A 44 -10.09 10.66 -30.47
C LEU A 44 -9.94 12.14 -30.83
N HIS A 45 -10.37 13.04 -29.95
CA HIS A 45 -10.43 14.47 -30.20
C HIS A 45 -9.59 15.27 -29.20
N ASP A 46 -9.51 14.82 -27.94
CA ASP A 46 -8.90 15.59 -26.85
C ASP A 46 -7.37 15.46 -26.80
N VAL A 47 -6.81 14.30 -27.17
CA VAL A 47 -5.37 14.02 -27.08
C VAL A 47 -4.80 13.72 -28.46
N ARG A 48 -4.15 14.73 -29.06
CA ARG A 48 -3.57 14.60 -30.40
C ARG A 48 -2.24 13.84 -30.43
N ASP A 49 -1.47 13.88 -29.35
CA ASP A 49 -0.17 13.22 -29.29
C ASP A 49 -0.32 11.70 -29.15
N ARG A 50 0.27 10.95 -30.09
CA ARG A 50 0.19 9.49 -30.12
C ARG A 50 1.00 8.84 -28.99
N GLY A 51 2.05 9.51 -28.51
CA GLY A 51 2.85 9.06 -27.37
C GLY A 51 2.02 9.04 -26.09
N ASP A 52 1.30 10.12 -25.82
CA ASP A 52 0.42 10.25 -24.64
C ASP A 52 -0.70 9.21 -24.65
N VAL A 53 -1.39 9.03 -25.79
CA VAL A 53 -2.42 7.98 -25.94
C VAL A 53 -1.81 6.59 -25.70
N ARG A 54 -0.58 6.34 -26.14
CA ARG A 54 0.12 5.06 -25.92
C ARG A 54 0.48 4.85 -24.44
N VAL A 55 0.82 5.90 -23.71
CA VAL A 55 1.05 5.83 -22.26
C VAL A 55 -0.24 5.39 -21.56
N MET A 56 -1.35 6.07 -21.83
CA MET A 56 -2.67 5.74 -21.24
C MET A 56 -3.10 4.31 -21.56
N GLN A 57 -3.02 3.92 -22.84
CA GLN A 57 -3.39 2.58 -23.30
C GLN A 57 -2.55 1.47 -22.65
N THR A 58 -1.24 1.68 -22.53
CA THR A 58 -0.36 0.69 -21.90
C THR A 58 -0.55 0.65 -20.39
N ALA A 59 -0.71 1.81 -19.74
CA ALA A 59 -0.95 1.89 -18.31
C ALA A 59 -2.25 1.16 -17.92
N MET A 60 -3.35 1.38 -18.66
CA MET A 60 -4.60 0.65 -18.45
C MET A 60 -4.41 -0.86 -18.56
N ARG A 61 -3.63 -1.33 -19.54
CA ARG A 61 -3.35 -2.76 -19.72
C ARG A 61 -2.56 -3.34 -18.55
N GLU A 62 -1.52 -2.63 -18.11
CA GLU A 62 -0.66 -3.03 -17.00
C GLU A 62 -1.44 -3.10 -15.68
N LEU A 63 -2.18 -2.04 -15.37
CA LEU A 63 -2.97 -1.95 -14.13
C LEU A 63 -4.06 -3.02 -14.09
N ARG A 64 -4.83 -3.18 -15.18
CA ARG A 64 -5.87 -4.22 -15.26
C ARG A 64 -5.29 -5.62 -15.06
N TYR A 65 -4.15 -5.93 -15.68
CA TYR A 65 -3.52 -7.23 -15.53
C TYR A 65 -2.99 -7.45 -14.11
N ALA A 66 -2.31 -6.46 -13.55
CA ALA A 66 -1.79 -6.53 -12.19
C ALA A 66 -2.93 -6.70 -11.17
N PHE A 67 -3.97 -5.85 -11.20
CA PHE A 67 -5.10 -5.95 -10.28
C PHE A 67 -5.81 -7.31 -10.38
N LYS A 68 -6.02 -7.83 -11.60
CA LYS A 68 -6.56 -9.18 -11.80
C LYS A 68 -5.72 -10.24 -11.09
N LEU A 69 -4.39 -10.16 -11.24
CA LEU A 69 -3.49 -11.15 -10.66
C LEU A 69 -3.46 -11.06 -9.13
N PHE A 70 -3.30 -9.86 -8.57
CA PHE A 70 -3.21 -9.65 -7.12
C PHE A 70 -4.53 -9.97 -6.40
N ALA A 71 -5.69 -9.79 -7.07
CA ALA A 71 -7.00 -10.09 -6.51
C ALA A 71 -7.15 -11.57 -6.08
N LEU A 72 -6.44 -12.50 -6.74
CA LEU A 72 -6.46 -13.93 -6.41
C LEU A 72 -5.84 -14.27 -5.04
N TRP A 73 -5.15 -13.31 -4.41
CA TRP A 73 -4.56 -13.43 -3.07
C TRP A 73 -4.93 -12.25 -2.18
N SER A 74 -6.10 -11.65 -2.41
CA SER A 74 -6.58 -10.47 -1.66
C SER A 74 -6.76 -10.72 -0.15
N ASP A 75 -6.96 -11.99 0.25
CA ASP A 75 -7.09 -12.45 1.63
C ASP A 75 -5.76 -12.51 2.40
N ARG A 76 -4.63 -12.46 1.70
CA ARG A 76 -3.30 -12.57 2.30
C ARG A 76 -2.57 -11.24 2.32
N ARG A 77 -2.05 -10.87 3.48
CA ARG A 77 -1.21 -9.69 3.62
C ARG A 77 0.12 -9.87 2.91
N LYS A 78 0.68 -8.77 2.42
CA LYS A 78 1.90 -8.76 1.61
C LYS A 78 2.92 -7.78 2.15
N VAL A 79 4.18 -8.18 2.17
CA VAL A 79 5.31 -7.33 2.53
C VAL A 79 6.16 -7.07 1.29
N THR A 80 6.36 -5.81 0.94
CA THR A 80 7.26 -5.43 -0.15
C THR A 80 8.68 -5.24 0.39
N ILE A 81 9.65 -5.89 -0.24
CA ILE A 81 11.06 -5.76 0.10
C ILE A 81 11.78 -4.98 -1.00
N PHE A 82 12.45 -3.90 -0.60
CA PHE A 82 13.36 -3.13 -1.44
C PHE A 82 14.79 -3.19 -0.91
N GLY A 83 15.75 -3.12 -1.83
CA GLY A 83 17.17 -3.08 -1.48
C GLY A 83 18.05 -3.13 -2.72
N SER A 84 19.37 -3.10 -2.51
CA SER A 84 20.33 -3.08 -3.61
C SER A 84 20.24 -4.33 -4.49
N ALA A 85 20.16 -4.11 -5.80
CA ALA A 85 20.33 -5.15 -6.83
C ALA A 85 21.78 -5.66 -6.93
N ARG A 86 22.73 -5.02 -6.24
CA ARG A 86 24.18 -5.31 -6.33
C ARG A 86 24.72 -6.08 -5.14
N THR A 87 23.90 -6.33 -4.12
CA THR A 87 24.32 -7.08 -2.93
C THR A 87 24.56 -8.54 -3.32
N GLN A 88 25.74 -9.07 -3.03
CA GLN A 88 26.08 -10.47 -3.32
C GLN A 88 25.48 -11.41 -2.28
N ALA A 89 25.20 -12.66 -2.67
CA ALA A 89 24.57 -13.67 -1.80
C ALA A 89 25.37 -13.98 -0.51
N SER A 90 26.68 -13.80 -0.54
CA SER A 90 27.56 -14.00 0.63
C SER A 90 27.56 -12.85 1.63
N LYS A 91 26.91 -11.71 1.32
CA LYS A 91 26.92 -10.52 2.17
C LYS A 91 25.93 -10.67 3.34
N PRO A 92 26.27 -10.17 4.55
CA PRO A 92 25.38 -10.24 5.70
C PRO A 92 23.99 -9.65 5.46
N GLU A 93 23.87 -8.56 4.69
CA GLU A 93 22.59 -7.94 4.33
C GLU A 93 21.69 -8.89 3.53
N TYR A 94 22.30 -9.69 2.65
CA TYR A 94 21.58 -10.69 1.85
C TYR A 94 21.05 -11.80 2.75
N LEU A 95 21.92 -12.37 3.60
CA LEU A 95 21.55 -13.44 4.53
C LEU A 95 20.46 -12.99 5.51
N GLN A 96 20.56 -11.75 5.99
CA GLN A 96 19.54 -11.14 6.84
C GLN A 96 18.19 -10.99 6.12
N CYS A 97 18.21 -10.64 4.83
CA CYS A 97 16.99 -10.57 4.01
C CYS A 97 16.36 -11.95 3.80
N VAL A 98 17.16 -12.98 3.54
CA VAL A 98 16.67 -14.36 3.45
C VAL A 98 16.02 -14.80 4.76
N ASP A 99 16.66 -14.54 5.90
CA ASP A 99 16.11 -14.90 7.22
C ASP A 99 14.79 -14.16 7.50
N PHE A 100 14.76 -12.84 7.29
CA PHE A 100 13.55 -12.04 7.43
C PHE A 100 12.42 -12.54 6.53
N ALA A 101 12.68 -12.75 5.24
CA ALA A 101 11.67 -13.16 4.27
C ALA A 101 11.10 -14.54 4.58
N ARG A 102 11.92 -15.47 5.10
CA ARG A 102 11.44 -16.76 5.61
C ARG A 102 10.49 -16.58 6.79
N LYS A 103 10.92 -15.84 7.81
CA LYS A 103 10.14 -15.65 9.04
C LYS A 103 8.82 -14.92 8.81
N ILE A 104 8.81 -13.87 7.98
CA ILE A 104 7.58 -13.13 7.68
C ILE A 104 6.62 -13.97 6.83
N ALA A 105 7.15 -14.82 5.94
CA ALA A 105 6.36 -15.77 5.19
C ALA A 105 5.72 -16.82 6.10
N ASP A 106 6.46 -17.32 7.10
CA ASP A 106 5.95 -18.26 8.10
C ASP A 106 4.90 -17.62 9.02
N ALA A 107 4.96 -16.29 9.22
CA ALA A 107 3.91 -15.52 9.87
C ALA A 107 2.65 -15.29 8.99
N GLY A 108 2.58 -15.91 7.80
CA GLY A 108 1.40 -15.91 6.92
C GLY A 108 1.37 -14.80 5.87
N PHE A 109 2.44 -14.00 5.75
CA PHE A 109 2.54 -12.98 4.72
C PHE A 109 3.08 -13.55 3.41
N MET A 110 2.78 -12.88 2.31
CA MET A 110 3.48 -13.07 1.04
C MET A 110 4.51 -11.96 0.86
N VAL A 111 5.53 -12.20 0.06
CA VAL A 111 6.61 -11.24 -0.22
C VAL A 111 6.47 -10.71 -1.64
N ILE A 112 6.59 -9.40 -1.81
CA ILE A 112 6.67 -8.75 -3.11
C ILE A 112 8.08 -8.18 -3.27
N THR A 113 8.73 -8.39 -4.41
CA THR A 113 9.98 -7.69 -4.74
C THR A 113 9.96 -7.20 -6.18
N GLY A 114 10.98 -6.42 -6.53
CA GLY A 114 11.23 -6.03 -7.92
C GLY A 114 11.69 -7.16 -8.85
N ALA A 115 11.81 -8.39 -8.35
CA ALA A 115 12.25 -9.59 -9.05
C ALA A 115 13.65 -9.54 -9.66
N GLY A 116 14.48 -8.53 -9.36
CA GLY A 116 15.87 -8.50 -9.78
C GLY A 116 16.80 -9.36 -8.89
N PRO A 117 18.12 -9.28 -9.11
CA PRO A 117 19.14 -9.91 -8.28
C PRO A 117 19.32 -9.18 -6.94
N GLY A 118 20.28 -9.65 -6.14
CA GLY A 118 20.63 -9.05 -4.85
C GLY A 118 19.53 -9.17 -3.81
N ILE A 119 19.22 -8.10 -3.07
CA ILE A 119 18.22 -8.16 -2.00
C ILE A 119 16.84 -8.63 -2.50
N MET A 120 16.46 -8.25 -3.73
CA MET A 120 15.19 -8.70 -4.31
C MET A 120 15.14 -10.23 -4.48
N GLN A 121 16.26 -10.83 -4.89
CA GLN A 121 16.38 -12.29 -4.95
C GLN A 121 16.40 -12.91 -3.55
N ALA A 122 17.13 -12.32 -2.60
CA ALA A 122 17.13 -12.78 -1.21
C ALA A 122 15.72 -12.85 -0.61
N GLY A 123 14.87 -11.85 -0.91
CA GLY A 123 13.48 -11.82 -0.49
C GLY A 123 12.67 -13.01 -1.03
N HIS A 124 12.81 -13.32 -2.32
CA HIS A 124 12.15 -14.48 -2.92
C HIS A 124 12.73 -15.82 -2.42
N GLU A 125 14.05 -15.91 -2.23
CA GLU A 125 14.69 -17.13 -1.71
C GLU A 125 14.22 -17.46 -0.29
N GLY A 126 14.09 -16.44 0.58
CA GLY A 126 13.59 -16.64 1.94
C GLY A 126 12.13 -17.06 1.99
N ALA A 127 11.26 -16.37 1.23
CA ALA A 127 9.82 -16.66 1.21
C ALA A 127 9.45 -17.93 0.40
N GLY A 128 10.27 -18.30 -0.59
CA GLY A 128 9.96 -19.35 -1.56
C GLY A 128 9.00 -18.88 -2.67
N PRO A 129 8.93 -19.63 -3.79
CA PRO A 129 8.18 -19.24 -4.99
C PRO A 129 6.66 -19.13 -4.75
N GLU A 130 6.09 -20.01 -3.91
CA GLU A 130 4.65 -20.02 -3.63
C GLU A 130 4.15 -18.79 -2.88
N ARG A 131 5.03 -18.15 -2.11
CA ARG A 131 4.72 -16.97 -1.29
C ARG A 131 5.32 -15.68 -1.86
N SER A 132 5.82 -15.70 -3.10
CA SER A 132 6.51 -14.56 -3.71
C SER A 132 5.76 -13.94 -4.89
N PHE A 133 5.80 -12.62 -5.03
CA PHE A 133 5.34 -11.88 -6.21
C PHE A 133 6.50 -11.08 -6.81
N GLY A 134 6.63 -11.16 -8.12
CA GLY A 134 7.61 -10.38 -8.87
C GLY A 134 6.96 -9.21 -9.59
N VAL A 135 7.36 -7.98 -9.27
CA VAL A 135 6.91 -6.77 -9.96
C VAL A 135 8.13 -6.19 -10.70
N ASN A 136 8.43 -6.77 -11.86
CA ASN A 136 9.62 -6.45 -12.65
C ASN A 136 9.42 -5.21 -13.55
N ILE A 137 10.51 -4.60 -14.03
CA ILE A 137 10.49 -3.46 -14.95
C ILE A 137 11.33 -3.77 -16.20
N ARG A 138 10.86 -3.36 -17.37
CA ARG A 138 11.64 -3.44 -18.62
C ARG A 138 12.70 -2.35 -18.61
N LEU A 139 13.97 -2.74 -18.60
CA LEU A 139 15.11 -1.85 -18.79
C LEU A 139 15.77 -2.08 -20.16
N PRO A 140 16.49 -1.08 -20.72
CA PRO A 140 17.17 -1.23 -22.01
C PRO A 140 18.25 -2.32 -22.02
N TRP A 141 18.84 -2.60 -20.87
CA TRP A 141 19.72 -3.75 -20.64
C TRP A 141 18.90 -4.88 -20.02
N GLU A 142 19.18 -6.11 -20.46
CA GLU A 142 18.44 -7.29 -20.03
C GLU A 142 18.70 -7.56 -18.56
N GLN A 143 17.69 -7.27 -17.72
CA GLN A 143 17.60 -7.76 -16.36
C GLN A 143 16.51 -8.82 -16.35
N SER A 144 16.91 -10.09 -16.50
CA SER A 144 16.00 -11.21 -16.27
C SER A 144 15.52 -11.20 -14.82
N ALA A 145 14.34 -11.76 -14.60
CA ALA A 145 13.87 -11.99 -13.24
C ALA A 145 14.77 -13.01 -12.54
N ASN A 146 14.85 -12.95 -11.21
CA ASN A 146 15.63 -13.92 -10.47
C ASN A 146 15.07 -15.35 -10.63
N PRO A 147 15.92 -16.39 -10.50
CA PRO A 147 15.55 -17.77 -10.84
C PRO A 147 14.36 -18.34 -10.03
N ILE A 148 14.01 -17.71 -8.91
CA ILE A 148 12.93 -18.17 -8.03
C ILE A 148 11.55 -17.94 -8.64
N ILE A 149 11.37 -16.84 -9.39
CA ILE A 149 10.06 -16.39 -9.88
C ILE A 149 10.01 -16.26 -11.42
N GLU A 150 11.12 -16.51 -12.13
CA GLU A 150 11.28 -16.23 -13.56
C GLU A 150 10.18 -16.88 -14.43
N HIS A 151 9.71 -18.05 -14.05
CA HIS A 151 8.66 -18.80 -14.76
C HIS A 151 7.31 -18.83 -14.02
N ASP A 152 7.17 -18.04 -12.94
CA ASP A 152 5.96 -18.04 -12.13
C ASP A 152 4.92 -17.06 -12.69
N LYS A 153 3.64 -17.46 -12.65
CA LYS A 153 2.51 -16.60 -13.04
C LYS A 153 2.38 -15.32 -12.18
N LYS A 154 2.99 -15.31 -10.99
CA LYS A 154 3.04 -14.17 -10.05
C LYS A 154 4.09 -13.11 -10.44
N LEU A 155 4.80 -13.31 -11.55
CA LEU A 155 5.69 -12.33 -12.16
C LEU A 155 4.92 -11.43 -13.15
N VAL A 156 4.92 -10.12 -12.88
CA VAL A 156 4.39 -9.08 -13.77
C VAL A 156 5.52 -8.19 -14.21
N THR A 157 5.64 -7.93 -15.50
CA THR A 157 6.66 -7.02 -16.05
C THR A 157 6.00 -5.75 -16.56
N PHE A 158 6.37 -4.63 -15.96
CA PHE A 158 5.91 -3.30 -16.32
C PHE A 158 6.86 -2.64 -17.32
N LYS A 159 6.32 -1.77 -18.16
CA LYS A 159 7.06 -0.86 -19.03
C LYS A 159 7.27 0.49 -18.33
N TYR A 160 6.29 0.97 -17.58
CA TYR A 160 6.37 2.26 -16.91
C TYR A 160 6.64 2.12 -15.40
N PHE A 161 7.48 3.02 -14.89
CA PHE A 161 7.80 3.05 -13.46
C PHE A 161 6.58 3.45 -12.60
N PHE A 162 5.74 4.38 -13.06
CA PHE A 162 4.63 4.87 -12.24
C PHE A 162 3.54 3.80 -12.01
N THR A 163 3.24 2.97 -13.01
CA THR A 163 2.31 1.83 -12.84
C THR A 163 2.91 0.80 -11.89
N ARG A 164 4.20 0.52 -12.02
CA ARG A 164 4.92 -0.38 -11.12
C ARG A 164 4.90 0.10 -9.66
N LYS A 165 5.22 1.37 -9.42
CA LYS A 165 5.21 2.01 -8.10
C LYS A 165 3.83 1.96 -7.46
N LEU A 166 2.79 2.28 -8.24
CA LEU A 166 1.40 2.15 -7.79
C LEU A 166 1.08 0.73 -7.33
N ILE A 167 1.52 -0.30 -8.05
CA ILE A 167 1.29 -1.70 -7.66
C ILE A 167 2.01 -2.07 -6.37
N PHE A 168 3.23 -1.60 -6.13
CA PHE A 168 3.90 -1.80 -4.85
C PHE A 168 3.08 -1.18 -3.70
N ILE A 169 2.75 0.10 -3.78
CA ILE A 169 2.04 0.78 -2.68
C ILE A 169 0.64 0.20 -2.48
N ARG A 170 -0.11 -0.04 -3.55
CA ARG A 170 -1.51 -0.51 -3.48
C ARG A 170 -1.62 -1.91 -2.84
N HIS A 171 -0.64 -2.78 -3.08
CA HIS A 171 -0.69 -4.16 -2.64
C HIS A 171 0.27 -4.48 -1.48
N SER A 172 0.88 -3.47 -0.87
CA SER A 172 1.68 -3.65 0.35
C SER A 172 0.85 -3.42 1.61
N ASP A 173 0.99 -4.35 2.54
CA ASP A 173 0.59 -4.21 3.93
C ASP A 173 1.80 -3.89 4.82
N ALA A 174 3.04 -4.06 4.33
CA ALA A 174 4.23 -3.53 4.97
C ALA A 174 5.32 -3.34 3.93
N ILE A 175 6.28 -2.48 4.24
CA ILE A 175 7.46 -2.23 3.42
C ILE A 175 8.71 -2.48 4.27
N VAL A 176 9.68 -3.19 3.71
CA VAL A 176 10.99 -3.40 4.35
C VAL A 176 12.09 -2.94 3.42
N LEU A 177 12.89 -1.98 3.89
CA LEU A 177 14.01 -1.41 3.17
C LEU A 177 15.32 -1.98 3.72
N PHE A 178 16.06 -2.67 2.88
CA PHE A 178 17.46 -3.04 3.11
C PHE A 178 18.41 -2.02 2.48
N PRO A 179 19.71 -1.98 2.84
CA PRO A 179 20.65 -1.04 2.27
C PRO A 179 20.63 -1.06 0.74
N GLY A 180 20.50 0.12 0.15
CA GLY A 180 20.13 0.30 -1.24
C GLY A 180 20.73 1.53 -1.89
N GLY A 181 20.46 1.67 -3.20
CA GLY A 181 20.81 2.87 -3.96
C GLY A 181 19.60 3.78 -4.17
N PHE A 182 19.62 4.56 -5.25
CA PHE A 182 18.54 5.48 -5.58
C PHE A 182 17.17 4.81 -5.73
N GLY A 183 17.09 3.61 -6.32
CA GLY A 183 15.80 2.92 -6.44
C GLY A 183 15.18 2.58 -5.09
N THR A 184 15.97 2.16 -4.11
CA THR A 184 15.47 1.88 -2.75
C THR A 184 15.03 3.14 -2.04
N MET A 185 15.79 4.24 -2.20
CA MET A 185 15.45 5.53 -1.62
C MET A 185 14.20 6.14 -2.25
N ASP A 186 14.07 6.06 -3.57
CA ASP A 186 12.90 6.51 -4.34
C ASP A 186 11.61 5.84 -3.81
N GLU A 187 11.59 4.52 -3.71
CA GLU A 187 10.43 3.79 -3.17
C GLU A 187 10.19 4.07 -1.68
N GLY A 188 11.26 4.20 -0.88
CA GLY A 188 11.16 4.49 0.55
C GLY A 188 10.58 5.88 0.84
N TYR A 189 11.05 6.91 0.13
CA TYR A 189 10.53 8.27 0.28
C TYR A 189 9.12 8.40 -0.30
N GLU A 190 8.80 7.73 -1.42
CA GLU A 190 7.44 7.72 -1.94
C GLU A 190 6.45 7.14 -0.91
N ALA A 191 6.78 6.01 -0.29
CA ALA A 191 5.95 5.42 0.75
C ALA A 191 5.78 6.35 1.96
N LEU A 192 6.87 6.96 2.46
CA LEU A 192 6.81 7.91 3.57
C LEU A 192 5.93 9.12 3.25
N THR A 193 6.10 9.74 2.07
CA THR A 193 5.29 10.89 1.66
C THR A 193 3.83 10.53 1.48
N LEU A 194 3.50 9.37 0.90
CA LEU A 194 2.12 8.93 0.72
C LEU A 194 1.43 8.65 2.06
N MET A 195 2.14 8.06 3.02
CA MET A 195 1.63 7.86 4.38
C MET A 195 1.46 9.19 5.13
N GLN A 196 2.46 10.06 5.09
CA GLN A 196 2.43 11.38 5.73
C GLN A 196 1.27 12.25 5.23
N THR A 197 0.94 12.15 3.94
CA THR A 197 -0.11 12.96 3.30
C THR A 197 -1.47 12.28 3.24
N GLY A 198 -1.60 11.06 3.76
CA GLY A 198 -2.83 10.27 3.71
C GLY A 198 -3.25 9.82 2.32
N LYS A 199 -2.32 9.78 1.37
CA LYS A 199 -2.55 9.30 0.00
C LYS A 199 -2.36 7.79 -0.14
N SER A 200 -1.84 7.13 0.89
CA SER A 200 -1.91 5.69 1.08
C SER A 200 -2.49 5.35 2.46
N GLN A 201 -2.86 4.09 2.65
CA GLN A 201 -3.06 3.55 4.00
C GLN A 201 -1.76 3.64 4.81
N LEU A 202 -1.88 3.76 6.13
CA LEU A 202 -0.76 3.58 7.04
C LEU A 202 -0.38 2.10 7.08
N MET A 203 0.91 1.82 7.01
CA MET A 203 1.48 0.48 7.08
C MET A 203 2.84 0.54 7.77
N PRO A 204 3.35 -0.58 8.31
CA PRO A 204 4.70 -0.64 8.83
C PRO A 204 5.72 -0.41 7.71
N LEU A 205 6.64 0.54 7.91
CA LEU A 205 7.84 0.69 7.11
C LEU A 205 9.05 0.38 7.99
N VAL A 206 9.75 -0.72 7.68
CA VAL A 206 10.88 -1.20 8.47
C VAL A 206 12.18 -0.95 7.71
N LEU A 207 13.14 -0.34 8.40
CA LEU A 207 14.50 -0.15 7.94
C LEU A 207 15.38 -1.26 8.53
N MET A 208 15.78 -2.20 7.69
CA MET A 208 16.56 -3.39 8.05
C MET A 208 18.00 -3.23 7.61
N ASP A 209 18.95 -3.44 8.52
CA ASP A 209 20.38 -3.46 8.20
C ASP A 209 20.98 -4.84 8.53
N LYS A 210 22.23 -5.09 8.13
CA LYS A 210 22.99 -6.21 8.69
C LYS A 210 23.17 -6.02 10.21
N PRO A 211 23.38 -7.10 10.98
CA PRO A 211 23.73 -6.98 12.39
C PRO A 211 24.91 -6.02 12.62
N GLY A 212 24.72 -5.07 13.53
CA GLY A 212 25.70 -4.00 13.81
C GLY A 212 25.89 -2.97 12.69
N GLY A 213 25.05 -2.99 11.66
CA GLY A 213 25.05 -2.01 10.57
C GLY A 213 24.69 -0.60 11.06
N THR A 214 25.14 0.38 10.28
CA THR A 214 24.96 1.81 10.56
C THR A 214 24.30 2.56 9.42
N TYR A 215 23.90 1.88 8.34
CA TYR A 215 23.35 2.51 7.14
C TYR A 215 22.09 3.30 7.50
N TRP A 216 21.11 2.63 8.11
CA TRP A 216 19.85 3.27 8.49
C TRP A 216 19.96 4.18 9.70
N LYS A 217 20.90 3.90 10.62
CA LYS A 217 21.21 4.82 11.74
C LYS A 217 21.76 6.15 11.24
N THR A 218 22.63 6.10 10.23
CA THR A 218 23.17 7.31 9.58
C THR A 218 22.07 8.05 8.82
N TRP A 219 21.19 7.32 8.13
CA TRP A 219 20.02 7.90 7.47
C TRP A 219 19.07 8.60 8.47
N ASP A 220 18.69 7.93 9.57
CA ASP A 220 17.81 8.49 10.61
C ASP A 220 18.43 9.72 11.27
N LYS A 221 19.75 9.69 11.52
CA LYS A 221 20.49 10.85 12.00
C LYS A 221 20.32 12.05 11.07
N ASN A 222 20.45 11.85 9.75
CA ASN A 222 20.23 12.92 8.77
C ASN A 222 18.77 13.40 8.76
N MET A 223 17.78 12.51 8.89
CA MET A 223 16.37 12.90 8.99
C MET A 223 16.14 13.82 10.19
N ARG A 224 16.70 13.47 11.36
CA ARG A 224 16.59 14.26 12.59
C ARG A 224 17.33 15.59 12.49
N GLU A 225 18.56 15.58 11.99
CA GLU A 225 19.43 16.75 11.95
C GLU A 225 19.02 17.78 10.89
N HIS A 226 18.50 17.33 9.75
CA HIS A 226 18.24 18.21 8.62
C HIS A 226 16.76 18.38 8.28
N LEU A 227 15.92 17.37 8.49
CA LEU A 227 14.50 17.49 8.17
C LEU A 227 13.74 17.95 9.42
N LEU A 228 13.83 17.19 10.52
CA LEU A 228 13.10 17.51 11.74
C LEU A 228 13.58 18.84 12.36
N ARG A 229 14.88 19.00 12.59
CA ARG A 229 15.43 20.21 13.24
C ARG A 229 15.09 21.49 12.47
N ASN A 230 14.98 21.41 11.14
CA ASN A 230 14.64 22.54 10.30
C ASN A 230 13.12 22.68 10.04
N GLY A 231 12.29 21.86 10.71
CA GLY A 231 10.83 21.92 10.60
C GLY A 231 10.26 21.47 9.25
N LEU A 232 11.00 20.65 8.48
CA LEU A 232 10.56 20.11 7.20
C LEU A 232 9.65 18.88 7.35
N ILE A 233 9.68 18.24 8.53
CA ILE A 233 8.78 17.17 8.96
C ILE A 233 8.37 17.42 10.42
N SER A 234 7.26 16.83 10.85
CA SER A 234 6.81 16.85 12.24
C SER A 234 7.56 15.81 13.08
N PRO A 235 7.65 15.97 14.42
CA PRO A 235 8.20 14.95 15.31
C PRO A 235 7.49 13.59 15.15
N GLU A 236 6.19 13.60 14.88
CA GLU A 236 5.35 12.40 14.76
C GLU A 236 5.64 11.64 13.46
N ASP A 237 6.16 12.29 12.41
CA ASP A 237 6.55 11.62 11.16
C ASP A 237 7.68 10.60 11.36
N LEU A 238 8.49 10.77 12.41
CA LEU A 238 9.51 9.78 12.77
C LEU A 238 8.94 8.45 13.24
N THR A 239 7.63 8.39 13.53
CA THR A 239 6.94 7.13 13.89
C THR A 239 6.45 6.35 12.67
N LEU A 240 6.54 6.93 11.47
CA LEU A 240 6.16 6.27 10.22
C LEU A 240 7.14 5.16 9.81
N TYR A 241 8.33 5.11 10.41
CA TYR A 241 9.33 4.08 10.15
C TYR A 241 9.92 3.48 11.43
N HIS A 242 10.42 2.25 11.33
CA HIS A 242 11.05 1.52 12.44
C HIS A 242 12.44 1.02 12.04
N LEU A 243 13.48 1.36 12.82
CA LEU A 243 14.83 0.81 12.64
C LEU A 243 14.89 -0.54 13.36
N ALA A 244 14.78 -1.62 12.59
CA ALA A 244 14.81 -2.96 13.16
C ALA A 244 16.22 -3.38 13.55
N ALA A 245 16.35 -3.99 14.74
CA ALA A 245 17.61 -4.55 15.21
C ALA A 245 18.02 -5.80 14.43
N ASP A 246 17.04 -6.64 14.10
CA ASP A 246 17.19 -7.91 13.40
C ASP A 246 15.87 -8.35 12.73
N ALA A 247 15.89 -9.52 12.09
CA ALA A 247 14.73 -10.07 11.42
C ALA A 247 13.56 -10.37 12.38
N ASP A 248 13.83 -10.81 13.61
CA ASP A 248 12.77 -11.10 14.59
C ASP A 248 12.09 -9.80 15.04
N ASP A 249 12.87 -8.73 15.22
CA ASP A 249 12.33 -7.41 15.52
C ASP A 249 11.45 -6.85 14.40
N ALA A 250 11.90 -6.97 13.14
CA ALA A 250 11.08 -6.58 12.00
C ALA A 250 9.76 -7.35 11.92
N VAL A 251 9.80 -8.68 12.08
CA VAL A 251 8.61 -9.53 12.03
C VAL A 251 7.66 -9.20 13.19
N ARG A 252 8.18 -9.03 14.41
CA ARG A 252 7.35 -8.60 15.56
C ARG A 252 6.72 -7.25 15.33
N HIS A 253 7.45 -6.28 14.79
CA HIS A 253 6.92 -4.94 14.51
C HIS A 253 5.75 -5.02 13.51
N ILE A 254 5.94 -5.73 12.40
CA ILE A 254 4.91 -5.88 11.35
C ILE A 254 3.69 -6.65 11.88
N THR A 255 3.89 -7.78 12.54
CA THR A 255 2.79 -8.61 13.06
C THR A 255 2.01 -7.92 14.17
N ARG A 256 2.69 -7.16 15.05
CA ARG A 256 2.05 -6.36 16.10
C ARG A 256 1.17 -5.26 15.53
N PHE A 257 1.56 -4.61 14.44
CA PHE A 257 0.75 -3.59 13.78
C PHE A 257 -0.62 -4.12 13.33
N TYR A 258 -0.72 -5.41 13.03
CA TYR A 258 -1.97 -6.07 12.63
C TYR A 258 -2.58 -6.97 13.72
N ARG A 259 -2.14 -6.81 14.98
CA ARG A 259 -2.64 -7.60 16.11
C ARG A 259 -4.11 -7.30 16.41
N ASN A 260 -4.49 -6.02 16.38
CA ASN A 260 -5.87 -5.58 16.56
C ASN A 260 -6.33 -4.71 15.39
N TYR A 261 -5.50 -3.77 14.93
CA TYR A 261 -5.81 -2.98 13.73
C TYR A 261 -5.93 -3.89 12.50
N HIS A 262 -7.01 -3.73 11.74
CA HIS A 262 -7.23 -4.48 10.50
C HIS A 262 -7.01 -3.59 9.28
N SER A 263 -7.79 -2.52 9.17
CA SER A 263 -7.79 -1.57 8.06
C SER A 263 -8.50 -0.29 8.47
N SER A 264 -8.44 0.74 7.63
CA SER A 264 -9.20 1.96 7.84
C SER A 264 -9.64 2.58 6.52
N ARG A 265 -10.69 3.40 6.58
CA ARG A 265 -11.16 4.20 5.44
C ARG A 265 -11.87 5.46 5.91
N PHE A 266 -12.01 6.41 5.00
CA PHE A 266 -12.96 7.50 5.17
C PHE A 266 -14.34 7.06 4.66
N VAL A 267 -15.37 7.40 5.41
CA VAL A 267 -16.77 7.38 4.99
C VAL A 267 -17.30 8.78 5.20
N ARG A 268 -17.33 9.57 4.11
CA ARG A 268 -17.57 11.03 4.15
C ARG A 268 -16.55 11.73 5.05
N ASP A 269 -17.00 12.29 6.18
CA ASP A 269 -16.17 12.98 7.17
C ASP A 269 -15.74 12.07 8.33
N LEU A 270 -16.33 10.87 8.45
CA LEU A 270 -15.98 9.90 9.48
C LEU A 270 -14.76 9.09 9.04
N TYR A 271 -13.75 9.02 9.90
CA TYR A 271 -12.66 8.08 9.75
C TYR A 271 -12.96 6.81 10.54
N VAL A 272 -13.05 5.70 9.82
CA VAL A 272 -13.42 4.40 10.35
C VAL A 272 -12.19 3.51 10.41
N ILE A 273 -11.88 3.00 11.60
CA ILE A 273 -10.86 1.98 11.83
C ILE A 273 -11.55 0.66 12.14
N ARG A 274 -11.26 -0.37 11.35
CA ARG A 274 -11.70 -1.75 11.57
C ARG A 274 -10.72 -2.47 12.48
N LEU A 275 -11.26 -3.19 13.44
CA LEU A 275 -10.52 -3.84 14.51
C LEU A 275 -10.85 -5.33 14.58
N ARG A 276 -9.94 -6.13 15.13
CA ARG A 276 -10.18 -7.55 15.42
C ARG A 276 -10.88 -7.75 16.76
N HIS A 277 -10.65 -6.84 17.70
CA HIS A 277 -11.23 -6.84 19.03
C HIS A 277 -11.95 -5.51 19.29
N LYS A 278 -13.14 -5.60 19.87
CA LYS A 278 -13.99 -4.44 20.15
C LYS A 278 -13.35 -3.57 21.25
N PRO A 279 -13.27 -2.24 21.08
CA PRO A 279 -12.81 -1.35 22.14
C PRO A 279 -13.77 -1.37 23.32
N THR A 280 -13.22 -1.36 24.54
CA THR A 280 -14.02 -1.16 25.76
C THR A 280 -14.37 0.33 25.94
N PRO A 281 -15.38 0.68 26.76
CA PRO A 281 -15.68 2.08 27.08
C PRO A 281 -14.45 2.84 27.62
N THR A 282 -13.66 2.21 28.49
CA THR A 282 -12.41 2.80 29.03
C THR A 282 -11.38 3.05 27.93
N ASN A 283 -11.27 2.18 26.91
CA ASN A 283 -10.39 2.46 25.78
C ASN A 283 -10.85 3.71 25.00
N ILE A 284 -12.16 3.87 24.80
CA ILE A 284 -12.73 5.01 24.08
C ILE A 284 -12.52 6.31 24.86
N GLU A 285 -12.74 6.29 26.17
CA GLU A 285 -12.47 7.44 27.05
C GLU A 285 -11.01 7.87 26.98
N ALA A 286 -10.08 6.90 27.11
CA ALA A 286 -8.64 7.18 27.01
C ALA A 286 -8.25 7.75 25.65
N LEU A 287 -8.82 7.26 24.54
CA LEU A 287 -8.56 7.83 23.22
C LEU A 287 -9.06 9.26 23.07
N ASN A 288 -10.23 9.57 23.64
CA ASN A 288 -10.77 10.93 23.61
C ASN A 288 -9.96 11.92 24.46
N GLU A 289 -9.17 11.43 25.43
CA GLU A 289 -8.23 12.25 26.20
C GLU A 289 -6.87 12.36 25.49
N ASP A 290 -6.24 11.22 25.20
CA ASP A 290 -4.85 11.14 24.71
C ASP A 290 -4.68 11.60 23.26
N PHE A 291 -5.75 11.50 22.45
CA PHE A 291 -5.74 11.79 21.01
C PHE A 291 -6.80 12.83 20.61
N ALA A 292 -7.23 13.69 21.53
CA ALA A 292 -8.17 14.77 21.26
C ALA A 292 -7.71 15.70 20.12
N ASP A 293 -6.39 15.85 19.93
CA ASP A 293 -5.76 16.65 18.89
C ASP A 293 -6.03 16.11 17.46
N LEU A 294 -6.31 14.81 17.33
CA LEU A 294 -6.69 14.20 16.05
C LEU A 294 -8.14 14.51 15.66
N VAL A 295 -8.99 14.91 16.61
CA VAL A 295 -10.44 15.00 16.43
C VAL A 295 -10.83 16.35 15.82
N ALA A 296 -11.43 16.30 14.64
CA ALA A 296 -12.13 17.39 13.98
C ALA A 296 -13.56 16.94 13.64
N GLY A 297 -14.48 17.10 14.60
CA GLY A 297 -15.87 16.67 14.47
C GLY A 297 -16.27 15.72 15.59
N GLU A 298 -16.78 14.54 15.21
CA GLU A 298 -17.24 13.56 16.20
C GLU A 298 -16.09 12.96 17.01
N PRO A 299 -16.23 12.83 18.35
CA PRO A 299 -15.26 12.16 19.19
C PRO A 299 -15.13 10.66 18.84
N PHE A 300 -14.12 10.01 19.39
CA PHE A 300 -13.97 8.56 19.28
C PHE A 300 -15.19 7.84 19.85
N GLN A 301 -15.73 6.91 19.06
CA GLN A 301 -16.87 6.08 19.43
C GLN A 301 -16.83 4.73 18.72
N SER A 302 -17.46 3.72 19.31
CA SER A 302 -17.71 2.46 18.60
C SER A 302 -18.86 2.67 17.62
N VAL A 303 -18.66 2.28 16.36
CA VAL A 303 -19.67 2.43 15.30
C VAL A 303 -20.01 1.09 14.68
N ASP A 304 -21.22 0.98 14.14
CA ASP A 304 -21.62 -0.16 13.30
C ASP A 304 -21.06 0.00 11.87
N ALA A 305 -21.21 -1.05 11.05
CA ALA A 305 -20.90 -0.95 9.63
C ALA A 305 -21.75 0.13 8.97
N THR A 306 -21.10 1.08 8.29
CA THR A 306 -21.76 2.12 7.49
C THR A 306 -22.47 1.51 6.28
N ASP A 307 -23.43 2.22 5.69
CA ASP A 307 -24.16 1.73 4.52
C ASP A 307 -23.22 1.52 3.33
N GLU A 308 -22.29 2.45 3.11
CA GLU A 308 -21.27 2.33 2.07
C GLU A 308 -20.38 1.07 2.25
N GLU A 309 -20.03 0.70 3.49
CA GLU A 309 -19.29 -0.54 3.75
C GLU A 309 -20.12 -1.81 3.54
N ARG A 310 -21.44 -1.75 3.75
CA ARG A 310 -22.34 -2.87 3.51
C ARG A 310 -22.57 -3.09 2.02
N GLU A 311 -22.67 -2.01 1.25
CA GLU A 311 -22.74 -2.05 -0.22
C GLU A 311 -21.49 -2.69 -0.82
N ASP A 312 -20.31 -2.35 -0.28
CA ASP A 312 -19.01 -2.90 -0.70
C ASP A 312 -18.73 -4.32 -0.13
N ASP A 313 -19.62 -4.89 0.69
CA ASP A 313 -19.43 -6.11 1.51
C ASP A 313 -18.08 -6.16 2.25
N GLU A 314 -17.65 -5.01 2.77
CA GLU A 314 -16.27 -4.81 3.18
C GLU A 314 -16.06 -5.12 4.67
N HIS A 315 -15.82 -6.39 4.98
CA HIS A 315 -15.54 -6.86 6.34
C HIS A 315 -16.61 -6.44 7.36
N VAL A 316 -17.89 -6.53 6.97
CA VAL A 316 -19.05 -6.02 7.72
C VAL A 316 -19.06 -6.48 9.19
N ALA A 317 -18.61 -7.71 9.46
CA ALA A 317 -18.59 -8.34 10.78
C ALA A 317 -17.52 -7.81 11.76
N LEU A 318 -16.51 -7.05 11.32
CA LEU A 318 -15.45 -6.57 12.21
C LEU A 318 -15.94 -5.41 13.10
N PRO A 319 -15.54 -5.36 14.39
CA PRO A 319 -15.71 -4.19 15.23
C PRO A 319 -15.07 -2.93 14.63
N ARG A 320 -15.64 -1.75 14.91
CA ARG A 320 -15.13 -0.48 14.40
C ARG A 320 -15.02 0.58 15.48
N LEU A 321 -14.02 1.44 15.29
CA LEU A 321 -13.84 2.72 15.96
C LEU A 321 -14.03 3.81 14.89
N GLY A 322 -14.92 4.77 15.15
CA GLY A 322 -15.17 5.92 14.28
C GLY A 322 -14.88 7.22 15.01
N PHE A 323 -14.34 8.20 14.29
CA PHE A 323 -14.19 9.60 14.75
C PHE A 323 -14.01 10.55 13.57
N GLY A 324 -14.26 11.84 13.77
CA GLY A 324 -13.93 12.86 12.77
C GLY A 324 -12.42 13.13 12.81
N PHE A 325 -11.67 12.66 11.82
CA PHE A 325 -10.21 12.88 11.78
C PHE A 325 -9.88 14.21 11.10
N ASN A 326 -8.93 14.98 11.64
CA ASN A 326 -8.48 16.26 11.12
C ASN A 326 -7.80 16.21 9.72
N ARG A 327 -7.56 15.00 9.18
CA ARG A 327 -6.98 14.72 7.86
C ARG A 327 -5.58 15.29 7.64
N ARG A 328 -4.85 15.59 8.72
CA ARG A 328 -3.54 16.24 8.68
C ARG A 328 -2.48 15.44 9.41
N ASP A 329 -2.75 15.02 10.65
CA ASP A 329 -1.70 14.53 11.54
C ASP A 329 -1.54 12.99 11.45
N TYR A 330 -1.13 12.51 10.27
CA TYR A 330 -1.02 11.07 9.98
C TYR A 330 0.09 10.37 10.79
N GLY A 331 1.18 11.06 11.15
CA GLY A 331 2.18 10.55 12.10
C GLY A 331 1.57 10.30 13.48
N ARG A 332 0.69 11.18 13.95
CA ARG A 332 -0.02 11.00 15.23
C ARG A 332 -1.08 9.91 15.14
N LEU A 333 -1.75 9.78 13.99
CA LEU A 333 -2.63 8.65 13.69
C LEU A 333 -1.89 7.30 13.72
N ARG A 334 -0.63 7.25 13.26
CA ARG A 334 0.22 6.06 13.39
C ARG A 334 0.46 5.68 14.84
N GLN A 335 0.66 6.64 15.73
CA GLN A 335 0.79 6.39 17.18
C GLN A 335 -0.53 5.87 17.79
N LEU A 336 -1.68 6.39 17.35
CA LEU A 336 -2.98 5.84 17.74
C LEU A 336 -3.11 4.36 17.37
N ILE A 337 -2.66 3.97 16.17
CA ILE A 337 -2.68 2.56 15.75
C ILE A 337 -1.79 1.70 16.67
N ASP A 338 -0.67 2.21 17.17
CA ASP A 338 0.14 1.47 18.15
C ASP A 338 -0.62 1.22 19.45
N VAL A 339 -1.35 2.22 19.95
CA VAL A 339 -2.18 2.11 21.17
C VAL A 339 -3.29 1.09 20.98
N VAL A 340 -4.02 1.18 19.87
CA VAL A 340 -5.09 0.23 19.50
C VAL A 340 -4.59 -1.21 19.48
N ASN A 341 -3.35 -1.42 19.05
CA ASN A 341 -2.72 -2.74 19.00
C ASN A 341 -2.23 -3.26 20.36
N THR A 342 -2.38 -2.50 21.45
CA THR A 342 -2.07 -2.97 22.82
C THR A 342 -3.24 -3.63 23.54
N TRP A 343 -4.46 -3.48 23.01
CA TRP A 343 -5.70 -3.98 23.63
C TRP A 343 -5.85 -5.50 23.61
#